data_AF-A0A2S1H265-F1
#
_entry.id   AF-A0A2S1H265-F1
#
_cell.length_a   1.000
_cell.length_b   1.000
_cell.length_c   1.000
_cell.angle_alpha   90.00
_cell.angle_beta   90.00
_cell.angle_gamma   90.00
#
_symmetry.space_group_name_H-M   'P 1'
#
loop_
_entity.id
_entity.type
_entity.pdbx_description
1 polymer ?
#
loop_
_entity_poly.entity_id
_entity_poly.type
_entity_poly.pdbx_seq_one_letter_code
_entity_poly.pdbx_strand_id
1 'polypeptide(L)'
;MEGILRKSGIYGLLLGLALSIMFVDYKDVTEVGNGSYVTTYTPLIEYIVTILQVSIIGMFLGIFIGWKGYERKEKTQQEKSYYFPFFFTVFLVSCILMYVF
;
A
#
# COMPACT_ATOMS: atom_id res chain seq x y z
N MET A 1 1.42 -23.68 -2.06
CA MET A 1 0.97 -22.41 -1.44
C MET A 1 2.10 -21.36 -1.35
N GLU A 2 3.23 -21.63 -0.68
CA GLU A 2 4.29 -20.64 -0.41
C GLU A 2 4.84 -19.92 -1.66
N GLY A 3 5.09 -20.65 -2.75
CA GLY A 3 5.64 -20.04 -3.98
C GLY A 3 4.72 -19.02 -4.65
N ILE A 4 3.39 -19.19 -4.53
CA ILE A 4 2.40 -18.28 -5.11
C ILE A 4 2.26 -17.04 -4.24
N LEU A 5 2.16 -17.23 -2.91
CA LEU A 5 2.11 -16.15 -1.93
C LEU A 5 3.37 -15.26 -2.01
N ARG A 6 4.56 -15.87 -2.05
CA ARG A 6 5.83 -15.15 -2.18
C ARG A 6 5.91 -14.32 -3.46
N LYS A 7 5.52 -14.91 -4.60
CA LYS A 7 5.47 -14.16 -5.86
C LYS A 7 4.48 -13.00 -5.78
N SER A 8 3.27 -13.26 -5.30
CA SER A 8 2.22 -12.23 -5.18
C SER A 8 2.60 -11.09 -4.24
N GLY A 9 3.33 -11.35 -3.15
CA GLY A 9 3.85 -10.32 -2.26
C GLY A 9 4.94 -9.47 -2.92
N ILE A 10 5.88 -10.07 -3.64
CA ILE A 10 6.92 -9.31 -4.37
C ILE A 10 6.28 -8.44 -5.45
N TYR A 11 5.32 -8.97 -6.22
CA TYR A 11 4.59 -8.19 -7.22
C TYR A 11 3.77 -7.08 -6.56
N GLY A 12 3.12 -7.34 -5.42
CA GLY A 12 2.41 -6.33 -4.65
C GLY A 12 3.31 -5.21 -4.15
N LEU A 13 4.52 -5.54 -3.69
CA LEU A 13 5.51 -4.56 -3.22
C LEU A 13 5.96 -3.66 -4.36
N LEU A 14 6.33 -4.24 -5.51
CA LEU A 14 6.75 -3.47 -6.68
C LEU A 14 5.65 -2.56 -7.22
N LEU A 15 4.40 -3.05 -7.21
CA LEU A 15 3.23 -2.26 -7.60
C LEU A 15 3.00 -1.11 -6.61
N GLY A 16 3.05 -1.38 -5.30
CA GLY A 16 2.94 -0.36 -4.26
C GLY A 16 4.02 0.72 -4.38
N LEU A 17 5.26 0.31 -4.70
CA LEU A 17 6.37 1.22 -4.92
C LEU A 17 6.13 2.11 -6.15
N ALA A 18 5.70 1.52 -7.27
CA ALA A 18 5.36 2.28 -8.47
C ALA A 18 4.22 3.29 -8.24
N LEU A 19 3.17 2.89 -7.53
CA LEU A 19 2.07 3.80 -7.17
C LEU A 19 2.53 4.90 -6.23
N SER A 20 3.34 4.58 -5.23
CA SER A 20 3.83 5.58 -4.27
C SER A 20 4.67 6.67 -4.93
N ILE A 21 5.54 6.32 -5.89
CA ILE A 21 6.32 7.31 -6.64
C ILE A 21 5.41 8.20 -7.49
N MET A 22 4.28 7.69 -7.96
CA MET A 22 3.35 8.44 -8.79
C MET A 22 2.44 9.38 -8.00
N PHE A 23 2.09 9.03 -6.76
CA PHE A 23 1.10 9.74 -5.94
C PHE A 23 1.68 10.54 -4.77
N VAL A 24 2.92 10.28 -4.35
CA VAL A 24 3.54 11.05 -3.26
C VAL A 24 4.15 12.32 -3.85
N ASP A 25 3.61 13.47 -3.43
CA ASP A 25 4.11 14.76 -3.84
C ASP A 25 5.44 15.11 -3.15
N TYR A 26 6.46 15.40 -3.95
CA TYR A 26 7.78 15.82 -3.46
C TYR A 26 7.83 17.28 -3.00
N LYS A 27 6.88 18.10 -3.46
CA LYS A 27 6.83 19.53 -3.16
C LYS A 27 5.38 19.98 -2.98
N ASP A 28 5.20 20.90 -2.04
CA ASP A 28 3.96 21.64 -1.88
C ASP A 28 4.15 23.07 -2.40
N VAL A 29 3.17 23.57 -3.13
CA VAL A 29 3.20 24.92 -3.71
C VAL A 29 1.98 25.68 -3.21
N THR A 30 2.22 26.53 -2.22
CA THR A 30 1.18 27.38 -1.63
C THR A 30 1.24 28.77 -2.24
N GLU A 31 0.10 29.27 -2.72
CA GLU A 31 -0.04 30.66 -3.16
C GLU A 31 -0.21 31.57 -1.94
N VAL A 32 0.67 32.56 -1.78
CA VAL A 32 0.73 33.43 -0.59
C VAL A 32 0.14 34.82 -0.89
N GLY A 33 -0.43 35.01 -2.08
CA GLY A 33 -1.07 36.25 -2.54
C GLY A 33 -0.17 37.10 -3.45
N ASN A 34 -0.78 38.07 -4.16
CA ASN A 34 -0.12 38.94 -5.15
C ASN A 34 0.65 38.18 -6.25
N GLY A 35 0.19 36.99 -6.64
CA GLY A 35 0.87 36.15 -7.64
C GLY A 35 2.21 35.57 -7.17
N SER A 36 2.49 35.61 -5.86
CA SER A 36 3.68 35.01 -5.26
C SER A 36 3.40 33.59 -4.78
N TYR A 37 4.26 32.66 -5.17
CA TYR A 37 4.20 31.26 -4.78
C TYR A 37 5.33 30.93 -3.81
N VAL A 38 5.03 30.21 -2.74
CA VAL A 38 6.02 29.61 -1.85
C VAL A 38 6.06 28.12 -2.13
N THR A 39 7.24 27.62 -2.49
CA THR A 39 7.49 26.19 -2.69
C THR A 39 8.14 25.62 -1.44
N THR A 40 7.46 24.70 -0.78
CA THR A 40 8.01 23.96 0.35
C THR A 40 8.37 22.56 -0.12
N TYR A 41 9.63 22.19 0.03
CA TYR A 41 10.11 20.85 -0.33
C TYR A 41 9.97 19.91 0.86
N THR A 42 9.42 18.72 0.61
CA THR A 42 9.33 17.68 1.63
C THR A 42 10.74 17.15 1.93
N PRO A 43 11.13 17.00 3.21
CA PRO A 43 12.42 16.39 3.55
C PRO A 43 12.59 15.03 2.88
N LEU A 44 13.77 14.78 2.30
CA LEU A 44 14.04 13.55 1.54
C LEU A 44 13.76 12.27 2.35
N ILE A 45 14.06 12.29 3.65
CA ILE A 45 13.81 11.15 4.53
C ILE A 45 12.31 10.90 4.68
N GLU A 46 11.51 11.95 4.90
CA GLU A 46 10.05 11.83 5.04
C GLU A 46 9.42 11.31 3.75
N TYR A 47 9.86 11.83 2.60
CA TYR A 47 9.42 11.36 1.30
C TYR A 47 9.70 9.86 1.08
N ILE A 48 10.94 9.41 1.37
CA ILE A 48 11.33 8.00 1.24
C ILE A 48 10.54 7.11 2.21
N VAL A 49 10.31 7.56 3.44
CA VAL A 49 9.53 6.82 4.44
C VAL A 49 8.09 6.64 3.97
N THR A 50 7.45 7.69 3.45
CA THR A 50 6.08 7.62 2.91
C THR A 50 5.98 6.64 1.74
N ILE A 51 6.95 6.68 0.81
CA ILE A 51 7.05 5.71 -0.30
C ILE A 51 7.13 4.28 0.21
N LEU A 52 8.00 4.03 1.18
CA LEU A 52 8.19 2.70 1.78
C LEU A 52 6.91 2.21 2.46
N GLN A 53 6.21 3.07 3.20
CA GLN A 53 4.95 2.72 3.85
C GLN A 53 3.89 2.29 2.83
N VAL A 54 3.67 3.08 1.77
CA VAL A 54 2.73 2.74 0.70
C VAL A 54 3.14 1.47 -0.04
N SER A 55 4.44 1.25 -0.23
CA SER A 55 4.98 0.03 -0.85
C SER A 55 4.66 -1.23 -0.04
N ILE A 56 4.80 -1.16 1.29
CA ILE A 56 4.48 -2.26 2.21
C ILE A 56 2.97 -2.54 2.18
N ILE A 57 2.13 -1.51 2.13
CA ILE A 57 0.67 -1.67 1.96
C ILE A 57 0.38 -2.43 0.65
N GLY A 58 1.05 -2.06 -0.44
CA GLY A 58 0.98 -2.77 -1.72
C GLY A 58 1.38 -4.25 -1.63
N MET A 59 2.42 -4.57 -0.86
CA MET A 59 2.85 -5.95 -0.60
C MET A 59 1.74 -6.77 0.05
N PHE A 60 1.12 -6.25 1.11
CA PHE A 60 0.00 -6.91 1.77
C PHE A 60 -1.20 -7.09 0.83
N LEU A 61 -1.53 -6.07 0.02
CA LEU A 61 -2.57 -6.18 -1.01
C LEU A 61 -2.28 -7.30 -2.01
N GLY A 62 -1.03 -7.40 -2.48
CA GLY A 62 -0.60 -8.46 -3.41
C GLY A 62 -0.73 -9.86 -2.81
N ILE A 63 -0.31 -10.04 -1.54
CA ILE A 63 -0.46 -11.31 -0.81
C ILE A 63 -1.95 -11.70 -0.70
N PHE A 64 -2.82 -10.75 -0.38
CA PHE A 64 -4.26 -11.00 -0.25
C PHE A 64 -4.89 -11.44 -1.58
N ILE A 65 -4.54 -10.79 -2.69
CA ILE A 65 -5.03 -11.16 -4.03
C ILE A 65 -4.50 -12.54 -4.43
N GLY A 66 -3.21 -12.81 -4.18
CA GLY A 66 -2.59 -14.10 -4.46
C GLY A 66 -3.22 -15.24 -3.67
N TRP A 67 -3.53 -14.99 -2.40
CA TRP A 67 -4.21 -15.94 -1.52
C TRP A 67 -5.65 -16.22 -1.96
N LYS A 68 -6.46 -15.17 -2.20
CA LYS A 68 -7.84 -15.32 -2.70
C LYS A 68 -7.89 -16.01 -4.07
N GLY A 69 -6.90 -15.75 -4.92
CA GLY A 69 -6.74 -16.42 -6.21
C GLY A 69 -6.38 -17.90 -6.09
N TYR A 70 -5.66 -18.29 -5.04
CA TYR A 70 -5.34 -19.67 -4.73
C TYR A 70 -6.55 -20.45 -4.21
N GLU A 71 -7.28 -19.90 -3.21
CA GLU A 71 -8.52 -20.50 -2.69
C GLU A 71 -9.58 -20.73 -3.78
N ARG A 72 -9.65 -19.85 -4.79
CA ARG A 72 -10.61 -20.00 -5.89
C ARG A 72 -10.29 -21.16 -6.84
N LYS A 73 -9.01 -21.57 -6.95
CA LYS A 73 -8.56 -22.61 -7.88
C LYS A 73 -8.60 -24.01 -7.27
N GLU A 74 -8.25 -24.15 -6.01
CA GLU A 74 -8.40 -25.41 -5.27
C GLU A 74 -9.74 -25.36 -4.53
N LYS A 75 -10.80 -25.98 -5.08
CA LYS A 75 -12.13 -26.15 -4.43
C LYS A 75 -12.08 -27.05 -3.18
N THR A 76 -11.00 -27.05 -2.42
CA THR A 76 -10.72 -28.02 -1.37
C THR A 76 -10.48 -27.30 -0.05
N GLN A 77 -11.35 -27.63 0.90
CA GLN A 77 -11.29 -27.33 2.33
C GLN A 77 -11.39 -25.85 2.71
N GLN A 78 -12.62 -25.44 3.02
CA GLN A 78 -12.94 -24.28 3.86
C GLN A 78 -12.40 -24.47 5.30
N GLU A 79 -11.10 -24.70 5.47
CA GLU A 79 -10.49 -24.66 6.79
C GLU A 79 -10.34 -23.21 7.21
N LYS A 80 -11.44 -22.66 7.75
CA LYS A 80 -11.50 -21.51 8.67
C LYS A 80 -10.45 -20.42 8.44
N SER A 81 -10.24 -19.96 7.21
CA SER A 81 -9.39 -18.81 6.96
C SER A 81 -10.15 -17.49 7.15
N TYR A 82 -10.93 -17.42 8.23
CA TYR A 82 -11.72 -16.24 8.59
C TYR A 82 -10.83 -15.10 9.11
N TYR A 83 -9.68 -15.43 9.69
CA TYR A 83 -8.78 -14.46 10.30
C TYR A 83 -8.03 -13.61 9.28
N PHE A 84 -7.72 -14.15 8.11
CA PHE A 84 -6.94 -13.45 7.09
C PHE A 84 -7.71 -12.29 6.40
N PRO A 85 -8.98 -12.44 5.97
CA PRO A 85 -9.77 -11.32 5.47
C PRO A 85 -10.07 -10.31 6.58
N PHE A 86 -10.33 -10.76 7.82
CA PHE A 86 -10.53 -9.86 8.95
C PHE A 86 -9.28 -9.03 9.25
N PHE A 87 -8.10 -9.66 9.31
CA PHE A 87 -6.82 -8.98 9.45
C PHE A 87 -6.61 -7.95 8.34
N PHE A 88 -6.94 -8.31 7.09
CA PHE A 88 -6.78 -7.44 5.95
C PHE A 88 -7.73 -6.23 5.99
N THR A 89 -8.97 -6.42 6.44
CA THR A 89 -9.93 -5.32 6.64
C THR A 89 -9.44 -4.37 7.73
N VAL A 90 -9.00 -4.89 8.88
CA VAL A 90 -8.46 -4.07 9.97
C VAL A 90 -7.19 -3.33 9.53
N PHE A 91 -6.31 -4.00 8.78
CA PHE A 91 -5.10 -3.41 8.20
C PHE A 91 -5.41 -2.25 7.26
N LEU A 92 -6.37 -2.42 6.33
CA LEU A 92 -6.79 -1.34 5.44
C LEU A 92 -7.42 -0.16 6.19
N VAL A 93 -8.28 -0.43 7.17
CA VAL A 93 -8.87 0.62 8.01
C VAL A 93 -7.78 1.38 8.78
N SER A 94 -6.77 0.69 9.31
CA SER A 94 -5.64 1.33 9.97
C SER A 94 -4.81 2.20 9.03
N CYS A 95 -4.61 1.77 7.78
CA CYS A 95 -3.90 2.57 6.76
C CYS A 95 -4.70 3.82 6.38
N ILE A 96 -6.02 3.70 6.27
CA ILE A 96 -6.90 4.85 6.00
C ILE A 96 -6.87 5.83 7.17
N LEU A 97 -6.95 5.34 8.40
CA LEU A 97 -6.85 6.19 9.59
C LEU A 97 -5.52 6.95 9.65
N MET A 98 -4.41 6.30 9.33
CA MET A 98 -3.09 6.94 9.28
C MET A 98 -2.97 8.03 8.19
N TYR A 99 -3.76 7.95 7.12
CA TYR A 99 -3.75 8.97 6.07
C TYR A 99 -4.71 10.12 6.36
N VAL A 100 -5.74 9.88 7.18
CA VAL A 100 -6.79 10.86 7.52
C VAL A 100 -6.45 11.68 8.78
N PHE A 101 -5.73 11.10 9.74
CA PHE A 101 -5.29 11.74 10.98
C PHE A 101 -3.79 12.01 10.98
#